data_AF-A0A364XX44-F1
#
_entry.id   AF-A0A364XX44-F1
#
_cell.length_a   1.000
_cell.length_b   1.000
_cell.length_c   1.000
_cell.angle_alpha   90.00
_cell.angle_beta   90.00
_cell.angle_gamma   90.00
#
_symmetry.space_group_name_H-M   'P 1'
#
loop_
_entity.id
_entity.type
_entity.pdbx_description
1 polymer ?
#
loop_
_entity_poly.entity_id
_entity_poly.type
_entity_poly.pdbx_seq_one_letter_code
_entity_poly.pdbx_strand_id
1 'polypeptide(L)'
;MEQIGSITASVQTAAYNEIVDVLRHNRNDIIKDFLDERNIRSYYADRYHLNDVESPKVIAIRDELKLMLDTPLDLEHYSILVDQIKQAGVSVHHVDINPDLFFKEIQKIFLKYMF
;
A
#
# COMPACT_ATOMS: atom_id res chain seq x y z
N MET A 1 -15.00 -6.70 -39.35
CA MET A 1 -14.56 -5.55 -38.53
C MET A 1 -14.59 -5.94 -37.04
N GLU A 2 -13.83 -6.97 -36.62
CA GLU A 2 -13.86 -7.47 -35.23
C GLU A 2 -12.53 -7.29 -34.47
N GLN A 3 -11.47 -6.78 -35.12
CA GLN A 3 -10.15 -6.68 -34.50
C GLN A 3 -9.97 -5.45 -33.59
N ILE A 4 -10.75 -4.39 -33.76
CA ILE A 4 -10.56 -3.14 -32.99
C ILE A 4 -11.02 -3.31 -31.53
N GLY A 5 -12.07 -4.10 -31.26
CA GLY A 5 -12.57 -4.32 -29.89
C GLY A 5 -11.62 -5.13 -29.00
N SER A 6 -10.91 -6.11 -29.57
CA SER A 6 -9.96 -6.95 -28.84
C SER A 6 -8.66 -6.23 -28.48
N ILE A 7 -8.16 -5.37 -29.38
CA ILE A 7 -6.95 -4.57 -29.15
C ILE A 7 -7.19 -3.56 -28.03
N THR A 8 -8.31 -2.83 -28.04
CA THR A 8 -8.62 -1.84 -27.00
C THR A 8 -8.75 -2.47 -25.61
N ALA A 9 -9.37 -3.66 -25.51
CA ALA A 9 -9.48 -4.39 -24.24
C ALA A 9 -8.11 -4.87 -23.72
N SER A 10 -7.22 -5.33 -24.62
CA SER A 10 -5.88 -5.78 -24.25
C SER A 10 -4.99 -4.65 -23.73
N VAL A 11 -5.05 -3.47 -24.35
CA VAL A 11 -4.29 -2.27 -23.95
C VAL A 11 -4.79 -1.71 -22.62
N GLN A 12 -6.10 -1.68 -22.41
CA GLN A 12 -6.70 -1.23 -21.15
C GLN A 12 -6.32 -2.14 -19.96
N THR A 13 -6.20 -3.45 -20.21
CA THR A 13 -5.81 -4.44 -19.19
C THR A 13 -4.34 -4.33 -18.84
N ALA A 14 -3.45 -4.10 -19.81
CA ALA A 14 -2.02 -3.89 -19.57
C ALA A 14 -1.75 -2.65 -18.71
N ALA A 15 -2.41 -1.52 -19.03
CA ALA A 15 -2.29 -0.29 -18.24
C ALA A 15 -2.84 -0.46 -16.81
N TYR A 16 -3.91 -1.24 -16.64
CA TYR A 16 -4.44 -1.56 -15.31
C TYR A 16 -3.45 -2.36 -14.47
N ASN A 17 -2.83 -3.40 -15.04
CA ASN A 17 -1.85 -4.23 -14.34
C ASN A 17 -0.61 -3.41 -13.93
N GLU A 18 -0.14 -2.52 -14.80
CA GLU A 18 0.96 -1.60 -14.49
C GLU A 18 0.63 -0.71 -13.29
N ILE A 19 -0.59 -0.15 -13.23
CA ILE A 19 -1.04 0.65 -12.09
C ILE A 19 -1.00 -0.18 -10.80
N VAL A 20 -1.57 -1.39 -10.83
CA VAL A 20 -1.60 -2.28 -9.68
C VAL A 20 -0.20 -2.64 -9.20
N ASP A 21 0.73 -2.90 -10.12
CA ASP A 21 2.10 -3.25 -9.76
C ASP A 21 2.85 -2.07 -9.13
N VAL A 22 2.66 -0.84 -9.62
CA VAL A 22 3.25 0.36 -9.00
C VAL A 22 2.67 0.62 -7.62
N LEU A 23 1.35 0.50 -7.45
CA LEU A 23 0.72 0.61 -6.13
C LEU A 23 1.26 -0.46 -5.17
N ARG A 24 1.49 -1.68 -5.65
CA ARG A 24 2.00 -2.78 -4.82
C ARG A 24 3.43 -2.49 -4.42
N HIS A 25 4.24 -1.99 -5.35
CA HIS A 25 5.62 -1.60 -5.09
C HIS A 25 5.70 -0.54 -3.99
N ASN A 26 4.94 0.56 -4.12
CA ASN A 26 4.93 1.65 -3.15
C ASN A 26 4.43 1.20 -1.77
N ARG A 27 3.35 0.41 -1.71
CA ARG A 27 2.88 -0.19 -0.46
C ARG A 27 3.99 -1.02 0.20
N ASN A 28 4.64 -1.89 -0.59
CA ASN A 28 5.65 -2.80 -0.07
C ASN A 28 6.90 -2.04 0.38
N ASP A 29 7.25 -0.93 -0.22
CA ASP A 29 8.38 -0.10 0.22
C ASP A 29 8.08 0.58 1.56
N ILE A 30 6.88 1.13 1.75
CA ILE A 30 6.44 1.64 3.06
C ILE A 30 6.47 0.53 4.12
N ILE A 31 5.97 -0.66 3.79
CA ILE A 31 5.98 -1.80 4.71
C ILE A 31 7.41 -2.20 5.09
N LYS A 32 8.35 -2.22 4.13
CA LYS A 32 9.77 -2.55 4.39
C LYS A 32 10.41 -1.59 5.37
N ASP A 33 10.08 -0.30 5.31
CA ASP A 33 10.56 0.68 6.27
C ASP A 33 10.11 0.33 7.70
N PHE A 34 8.88 -0.16 7.87
CA PHE A 34 8.37 -0.62 9.16
C PHE A 34 8.85 -2.00 9.60
N LEU A 35 9.67 -2.71 8.81
CA LEU A 35 10.31 -3.94 9.29
C LEU A 35 11.47 -3.66 10.26
N ASP A 36 11.96 -2.41 10.30
CA ASP A 36 12.87 -1.92 11.33
C ASP A 36 12.11 -1.57 12.61
N GLU A 37 12.50 -2.19 13.72
CA GLU A 37 11.92 -1.95 15.05
C GLU A 37 11.99 -0.47 15.45
N ARG A 38 13.03 0.27 15.04
CA ARG A 38 13.17 1.70 15.33
C ARG A 38 12.04 2.51 14.71
N ASN A 39 11.62 2.14 13.51
CA ASN A 39 10.54 2.83 12.79
C ASN A 39 9.17 2.49 13.38
N ILE A 40 8.96 1.24 13.82
CA ILE A 40 7.74 0.86 14.57
C ILE A 40 7.64 1.69 15.86
N ARG A 41 8.71 1.74 16.65
CA ARG A 41 8.75 2.48 17.93
C ARG A 41 8.57 3.97 17.72
N SER A 42 9.25 4.55 16.73
CA SER A 42 9.12 5.97 16.39
C SER A 42 7.70 6.31 15.97
N TYR A 43 7.07 5.45 15.16
CA TYR A 43 5.67 5.65 14.76
C TYR A 43 4.70 5.64 15.94
N TYR A 44 4.90 4.76 16.93
CA TYR A 44 4.08 4.78 18.15
C TYR A 44 4.31 6.04 19.00
N ALA A 45 5.56 6.48 19.12
CA ALA A 45 5.90 7.70 19.86
C ALA A 45 5.28 8.94 19.19
N ASP A 46 5.43 9.06 17.87
CA ASP A 46 4.97 10.23 17.11
C ASP A 46 3.45 10.26 16.96
N ARG A 47 2.83 9.10 16.67
CA ARG A 47 1.40 9.03 16.33
C ARG A 47 0.49 8.83 17.54
N TYR A 48 0.96 8.10 18.54
CA TYR A 48 0.15 7.69 19.69
C TYR A 48 0.74 8.12 21.04
N HIS A 49 1.89 8.80 21.05
CA HIS A 49 2.58 9.22 22.28
C HIS A 49 2.93 8.03 23.20
N LEU A 50 3.18 6.85 22.60
CA LEU A 50 3.56 5.63 23.29
C LEU A 50 5.06 5.35 23.08
N ASN A 51 5.86 5.64 24.09
CA ASN A 51 7.33 5.51 24.01
C ASN A 51 7.82 4.08 24.29
N ASP A 52 7.10 3.31 25.11
CA ASP A 52 7.49 1.96 25.55
C ASP A 52 6.56 0.88 24.99
N VAL A 53 6.72 0.61 23.69
CA VAL A 53 6.08 -0.55 23.05
C VAL A 53 6.85 -1.81 23.43
N GLU A 54 6.17 -2.78 24.04
CA GLU A 54 6.81 -4.03 24.45
C GLU A 54 7.34 -4.81 23.23
N SER A 55 8.52 -5.43 23.37
CA SER A 55 9.15 -6.19 22.27
C SER A 55 8.26 -7.28 21.65
N PRO A 56 7.43 -8.04 22.41
CA PRO A 56 6.47 -8.98 21.81
C PRO A 56 5.48 -8.33 20.85
N LYS A 57 5.00 -7.11 21.15
CA LYS A 57 4.09 -6.34 20.28
C LYS A 57 4.81 -5.92 18.99
N VAL A 58 6.05 -5.45 19.10
CA VAL A 58 6.90 -5.12 17.93
C VAL A 58 7.09 -6.34 17.02
N ILE A 59 7.40 -7.50 17.59
CA ILE A 59 7.58 -8.75 16.82
C ILE A 59 6.29 -9.11 16.09
N ALA A 60 5.15 -9.07 16.78
CA ALA A 60 3.86 -9.40 16.21
C ALA A 60 3.47 -8.47 15.04
N ILE A 61 3.70 -7.15 15.20
CA ILE A 61 3.48 -6.16 14.13
C ILE A 61 4.35 -6.49 12.92
N ARG A 62 5.65 -6.74 13.14
CA ARG A 62 6.58 -7.06 12.05
C ARG A 62 6.16 -8.32 11.30
N ASP A 63 5.66 -9.32 12.00
CA ASP A 63 5.22 -10.57 11.37
C ASP A 63 3.93 -10.36 10.56
N GLU A 64 2.99 -9.53 11.02
CA GLU A 64 1.83 -9.13 10.21
C GLU A 64 2.23 -8.28 8.99
N LEU A 65 3.16 -7.35 9.15
CA LEU A 65 3.68 -6.55 8.05
C LEU A 65 4.35 -7.42 6.98
N LYS A 66 5.08 -8.47 7.38
CA LYS A 66 5.63 -9.45 6.42
C LYS A 66 4.53 -10.18 5.66
N LEU A 67 3.47 -10.63 6.35
CA LEU A 67 2.32 -11.26 5.68
C LEU A 67 1.66 -10.29 4.68
N MET A 68 1.62 -9.01 5.01
CA MET A 68 1.05 -7.97 4.14
C MET A 68 1.85 -7.77 2.84
N LEU A 69 3.16 -8.02 2.83
CA LEU A 69 3.98 -7.97 1.61
C LEU A 69 3.51 -8.96 0.54
N ASP A 70 3.08 -10.14 0.98
CA ASP A 70 2.60 -11.23 0.14
C ASP A 70 1.10 -11.14 -0.19
N THR A 71 0.39 -10.26 0.51
CA THR A 71 -1.06 -10.08 0.32
C THR A 71 -1.32 -9.26 -0.95
N PRO A 72 -2.28 -9.64 -1.82
CA PRO A 72 -2.69 -8.81 -2.94
C PRO A 72 -3.17 -7.43 -2.47
N LEU A 73 -3.11 -6.42 -3.34
CA LEU A 73 -3.74 -5.14 -3.03
C LEU A 73 -5.25 -5.31 -2.97
N ASP A 74 -5.89 -4.63 -2.02
CA ASP A 74 -7.34 -4.45 -2.02
C ASP A 74 -7.74 -3.45 -3.11
N LEU A 75 -7.98 -3.97 -4.31
CA LEU A 75 -8.30 -3.15 -5.49
C LEU A 75 -9.60 -2.36 -5.34
N GLU A 76 -10.49 -2.73 -4.40
CA GLU A 76 -11.68 -1.95 -4.08
C GLU A 76 -11.30 -0.70 -3.29
N HIS A 77 -10.43 -0.82 -2.28
CA HIS A 77 -9.87 0.31 -1.53
C HIS A 77 -9.06 1.27 -2.42
N TYR A 78 -8.33 0.74 -3.41
CA TYR A 78 -7.53 1.54 -4.35
C TYR A 78 -8.30 1.99 -5.61
N SER A 79 -9.57 1.64 -5.76
CA SER A 79 -10.37 1.91 -6.98
C SER A 79 -10.37 3.38 -7.39
N ILE A 80 -10.55 4.29 -6.43
CA ILE A 80 -10.54 5.75 -6.65
C ILE A 80 -9.19 6.20 -7.22
N LEU A 81 -8.10 5.72 -6.65
CA LEU A 81 -6.75 6.09 -7.09
C LEU A 81 -6.46 5.53 -8.48
N VAL A 82 -6.86 4.28 -8.73
CA VAL A 82 -6.75 3.65 -10.05
C VAL A 82 -7.52 4.46 -11.10
N ASP A 83 -8.73 4.90 -10.78
CA ASP A 83 -9.56 5.69 -11.69
C ASP A 83 -8.99 7.09 -11.92
N GLN A 84 -8.41 7.73 -10.90
CA GLN A 84 -7.71 9.00 -11.03
C GLN A 84 -6.50 8.89 -11.97
N ILE A 85 -5.69 7.84 -11.82
CA ILE A 85 -4.53 7.60 -12.68
C ILE A 85 -4.97 7.36 -14.13
N LYS A 86 -6.04 6.58 -14.34
CA LYS A 86 -6.62 6.35 -15.68
C LYS A 86 -7.13 7.64 -16.32
N GLN A 87 -7.87 8.46 -15.57
CA GLN A 87 -8.50 9.69 -16.09
C GLN A 87 -7.48 10.78 -16.39
N ALA A 88 -6.42 10.88 -15.59
CA ALA A 88 -5.42 11.93 -15.76
C ALA A 88 -4.50 11.69 -16.97
N GLY A 89 -4.50 10.49 -17.57
CA GLY A 89 -3.71 10.17 -18.76
C GLY A 89 -2.19 10.30 -18.56
N VAL A 90 -1.76 10.43 -17.30
CA VAL A 90 -0.35 10.54 -16.90
C VAL A 90 0.19 9.15 -16.59
N SER A 91 1.48 8.96 -16.86
CA SER A 91 2.18 7.75 -16.42
C SER A 91 2.03 7.60 -14.91
N VAL A 92 1.69 6.39 -14.47
CA VAL A 92 1.55 6.05 -13.04
C VAL A 92 2.80 6.41 -12.23
N HIS A 93 3.98 6.41 -12.86
CA HIS A 93 5.25 6.78 -12.25
C HIS A 93 5.38 8.28 -11.94
N HIS A 94 4.54 9.13 -12.51
CA HIS A 94 4.50 10.58 -12.26
C HIS A 94 3.34 11.00 -11.36
N VAL A 95 2.52 10.05 -10.91
CA VAL A 95 1.43 10.35 -9.99
C VAL A 95 1.98 10.38 -8.58
N ASP A 96 1.81 11.52 -7.92
CA ASP A 96 2.16 11.69 -6.52
C ASP A 96 1.12 10.93 -5.69
N ILE A 97 1.45 9.68 -5.34
CA ILE A 97 0.52 8.79 -4.65
C ILE A 97 0.49 9.20 -3.18
N ASN A 98 -0.69 9.62 -2.71
CA ASN A 98 -0.88 10.02 -1.32
C ASN A 98 -0.51 8.86 -0.37
N PRO A 99 0.56 9.00 0.44
CA PRO A 99 0.99 7.97 1.39
C PRO A 99 -0.11 7.58 2.38
N ASP A 100 -1.03 8.50 2.71
CA ASP A 100 -2.13 8.29 3.66
C ASP A 100 -3.06 7.13 3.25
N LEU A 101 -3.16 6.84 1.95
CA LEU A 101 -3.97 5.73 1.43
C LEU A 101 -3.43 4.38 1.91
N PHE A 102 -2.10 4.23 1.90
CA PHE A 102 -1.42 3.02 2.37
C PHE A 102 -1.34 2.99 3.90
N PHE A 103 -1.17 4.15 4.52
CA PHE A 103 -1.13 4.24 5.98
C PHE A 103 -2.40 3.74 6.63
N LYS A 104 -3.59 3.80 6.02
CA LYS A 104 -4.81 3.25 6.62
C LYS A 104 -4.75 1.75 6.90
N GLU A 105 -4.27 0.95 5.95
CA GLU A 105 -4.18 -0.50 6.11
C GLU A 105 -3.10 -0.87 7.13
N ILE A 106 -1.94 -0.21 7.04
CA ILE A 106 -0.84 -0.35 7.99
C ILE A 106 -1.29 0.07 9.39
N GLN A 107 -1.99 1.20 9.52
CA GLN A 107 -2.46 1.75 10.79
C GLN A 107 -3.41 0.78 11.51
N LYS A 108 -4.21 -0.01 10.80
CA LYS A 108 -5.05 -1.05 11.42
C LYS A 108 -4.20 -2.07 12.18
N ILE A 109 -3.05 -2.47 11.63
CA ILE A 109 -2.10 -3.38 12.29
C ILE A 109 -1.57 -2.72 13.56
N PHE A 110 -1.10 -1.47 13.48
CA PHE A 110 -0.59 -0.75 14.66
C PHE A 110 -1.67 -0.55 15.75
N LEU A 111 -2.91 -0.24 15.38
CA LEU A 111 -4.00 -0.08 16.34
C LEU A 111 -4.35 -1.40 17.04
N LYS A 112 -4.26 -2.54 16.34
CA LYS A 112 -4.53 -3.87 16.89
C LYS A 112 -3.65 -4.20 18.10
N TYR A 113 -2.40 -3.75 18.10
CA TYR A 113 -1.43 -4.03 19.15
C TYR A 113 -1.27 -2.88 20.17
N MET A 114 -2.08 -1.83 20.06
CA MET A 114 -2.00 -0.66 20.95
C MET A 114 -2.40 -1.00 22.39
N PHE A 115 -3.40 -1.86 22.57
CA PHE A 115 -3.88 -2.34 23.86
C PHE A 115 -3.37 -3.75 24.13
#